data_AF-T1G5X9-F1
#
_entry.id   AF-T1G5X9-F1
#
_cell.length_a   1.000
_cell.length_b   1.000
_cell.length_c   1.000
_cell.angle_alpha   90.00
_cell.angle_beta   90.00
_cell.angle_gamma   90.00
#
_symmetry.space_group_name_H-M   'P 1'
#
loop_
_entity.id
_entity.type
_entity.pdbx_description
1 polymer ?
#
loop_
_entity_poly.entity_id
_entity_poly.type
_entity_poly.pdbx_seq_one_letter_code
_entity_poly.pdbx_strand_id
1 'polypeptide(L)'
;MSIENDYRILEDYVLPPRAPLQTDQYYKYVKPTLEELDAKLEYDMDEEDFAWLELMNEQRTKSGLSFVSYDTFEALMDRFEKECFFHCMSKNFKPLPPELEHQADCAICLDGSSNEENAILFCDMCSLSVHQRCYGVVRVPDEIWLCKRCLHSPAAAANCCLCPCKSGALKRALDGRWAHVTCTFWIPEVSFGDETTREPIMGIELVSSARWKLVCYICSQKNKGACLQCQYSNCNVAYHATCAQLVG
;
A
#
# COMPACT_ATOMS: atom_id res chain seq x y z
N MET A 1 -10.60 -51.72 19.75
CA MET A 1 -11.04 -52.52 18.59
C MET A 1 -10.25 -52.02 17.40
N SER A 2 -9.57 -52.92 16.69
CA SER A 2 -8.84 -52.56 15.48
C SER A 2 -9.83 -52.21 14.37
N ILE A 3 -9.56 -51.14 13.61
CA ILE A 3 -10.27 -50.88 12.36
C ILE A 3 -9.43 -51.54 11.27
N GLU A 4 -9.87 -52.71 10.81
CA GLU A 4 -9.30 -53.34 9.62
C GLU A 4 -9.90 -52.67 8.39
N ASN A 5 -9.05 -52.07 7.56
CA ASN A 5 -9.48 -51.42 6.33
C ASN A 5 -9.78 -52.49 5.28
N ASP A 6 -11.07 -52.77 5.08
CA ASP A 6 -11.54 -53.65 4.02
C ASP A 6 -11.22 -53.06 2.63
N TYR A 7 -10.69 -53.89 1.74
CA TYR A 7 -10.29 -53.48 0.38
C TYR A 7 -10.76 -54.51 -0.63
N ARG A 8 -11.34 -54.02 -1.74
CA ARG A 8 -11.88 -54.88 -2.80
C ARG A 8 -11.12 -54.68 -4.09
N ILE A 9 -10.62 -55.77 -4.65
CA ILE A 9 -10.02 -55.79 -5.99
C ILE A 9 -11.14 -55.58 -7.01
N LEU A 10 -10.94 -54.63 -7.92
CA LEU A 10 -11.83 -54.39 -9.06
C LEU A 10 -11.26 -55.12 -10.28
N GLU A 11 -11.72 -56.35 -10.50
CA GLU A 11 -11.28 -57.20 -11.61
C GLU A 11 -11.60 -56.57 -12.98
N ASP A 12 -12.68 -55.79 -13.05
CA ASP A 12 -13.15 -55.07 -14.25
C ASP A 12 -12.47 -53.69 -14.46
N TYR A 13 -11.41 -53.35 -13.72
CA TYR A 13 -10.78 -52.02 -13.81
C TYR A 13 -10.01 -51.86 -15.14
N VAL A 14 -10.70 -51.31 -16.14
CA VAL A 14 -10.10 -50.88 -17.40
C VAL A 14 -9.17 -49.70 -17.11
N LEU A 15 -7.86 -49.98 -17.09
CA LEU A 15 -6.82 -48.96 -17.07
C LEU A 15 -7.07 -47.94 -18.20
N PRO A 16 -7.07 -46.62 -17.91
CA PRO A 16 -7.17 -45.61 -18.96
C PRO A 16 -6.02 -45.79 -19.96
N PRO A 17 -6.23 -45.44 -21.25
CA PRO A 17 -5.18 -45.56 -22.25
C PRO A 17 -3.94 -44.80 -21.76
N ARG A 18 -2.77 -45.44 -21.85
CA ARG A 18 -1.50 -44.82 -21.47
C ARG A 18 -1.40 -43.45 -22.13
N ALA A 19 -1.08 -42.43 -21.33
CA ALA A 19 -0.80 -41.10 -21.84
C ALA A 19 0.19 -41.20 -23.01
N PRO A 20 -0.05 -40.50 -24.14
CA PRO A 20 0.78 -40.62 -25.32
C PRO A 20 2.24 -40.30 -24.97
N LEU A 21 3.17 -41.07 -25.54
CA LEU A 21 4.60 -40.87 -25.32
C LEU A 21 4.95 -39.41 -25.64
N GLN A 22 5.49 -38.71 -24.63
CA GLN A 22 5.84 -37.31 -24.74
C GLN A 22 6.88 -37.14 -25.85
N THR A 23 6.52 -36.40 -26.90
CA THR A 23 7.40 -36.12 -28.03
C THR A 23 8.57 -35.25 -27.62
N ASP A 24 9.72 -35.34 -28.31
CA ASP A 24 10.91 -34.49 -28.12
C ASP A 24 10.67 -32.97 -28.38
N GLN A 25 9.42 -32.55 -28.63
CA GLN A 25 9.02 -31.16 -28.70
C GLN A 25 8.97 -30.56 -27.29
N TYR A 26 10.03 -29.83 -26.92
CA TYR A 26 10.07 -29.07 -25.69
C TYR A 26 9.05 -27.90 -25.74
N TYR A 27 8.09 -27.89 -24.82
CA TYR A 27 7.18 -26.76 -24.64
C TYR A 27 7.93 -25.60 -23.99
N LYS A 28 8.57 -24.75 -24.80
CA LYS A 28 9.16 -23.50 -24.31
C LYS A 28 8.03 -22.55 -23.91
N TYR A 29 7.79 -22.40 -22.61
CA TYR A 29 6.97 -21.31 -22.10
C TYR A 29 7.58 -19.97 -22.53
N VAL A 30 6.87 -19.25 -23.39
CA VAL A 30 7.16 -17.86 -23.72
C VAL A 30 6.32 -17.02 -22.78
N LYS A 31 6.95 -16.21 -21.92
CA LYS A 31 6.22 -15.26 -21.08
C LYS A 31 5.50 -14.27 -22.00
N PRO A 32 4.17 -14.07 -21.88
CA PRO A 32 3.45 -13.08 -22.67
C PRO A 32 4.01 -11.67 -22.49
N THR A 33 3.89 -10.85 -23.53
CA THR A 33 4.21 -9.43 -23.49
C THR A 33 3.22 -8.67 -22.60
N LEU A 34 3.58 -7.45 -22.17
CA LEU A 34 2.67 -6.60 -21.39
C LEU A 34 1.39 -6.23 -22.15
N GLU A 35 1.46 -6.17 -23.48
CA GLU A 35 0.33 -5.86 -24.36
C GLU A 35 -0.63 -7.06 -24.49
N GLU A 36 -0.08 -8.29 -24.56
CA GLU A 36 -0.87 -9.53 -24.51
C GLU A 36 -1.52 -9.79 -23.13
N LEU A 37 -0.90 -9.30 -22.05
CA LEU A 37 -1.46 -9.36 -20.69
C LEU A 37 -2.57 -8.32 -20.47
N ASP A 38 -2.38 -7.07 -20.89
CA ASP A 38 -3.43 -6.03 -20.79
C ASP A 38 -4.69 -6.42 -21.58
N ALA A 39 -4.51 -7.07 -22.74
CA ALA A 39 -5.59 -7.54 -23.60
C ALA A 39 -6.32 -8.82 -23.11
N LYS A 40 -5.77 -9.58 -22.16
CA LYS A 40 -6.37 -10.81 -21.64
C LYS A 40 -7.30 -10.49 -20.46
N LEU A 41 -8.59 -10.84 -20.53
CA LEU A 41 -9.49 -10.78 -19.38
C LEU A 41 -8.95 -11.68 -18.23
N GLU A 42 -8.84 -11.14 -17.02
CA GLU A 42 -8.34 -11.86 -15.84
C GLU A 42 -9.32 -11.86 -14.65
N TYR A 43 -10.29 -10.94 -14.60
CA TYR A 43 -11.35 -10.94 -13.59
C TYR A 43 -12.38 -12.03 -13.89
N ASP A 44 -12.76 -12.80 -12.86
CA ASP A 44 -13.70 -13.92 -12.90
C ASP A 44 -14.72 -13.70 -11.76
N MET A 45 -16.02 -13.60 -12.08
CA MET A 45 -17.04 -13.22 -11.08
C MET A 45 -17.31 -14.36 -10.08
N ASP A 46 -17.37 -14.04 -8.79
CA ASP A 46 -17.77 -14.98 -7.74
C ASP A 46 -19.27 -14.90 -7.38
N GLU A 47 -19.71 -15.75 -6.45
CA GLU A 47 -21.11 -15.84 -6.02
C GLU A 47 -21.62 -14.53 -5.35
N GLU A 48 -20.74 -13.77 -4.69
CA GLU A 48 -21.10 -12.46 -4.10
C GLU A 48 -21.25 -11.39 -5.19
N ASP A 49 -20.35 -11.38 -6.18
CA ASP A 49 -20.42 -10.51 -7.36
C ASP A 49 -21.69 -10.73 -8.19
N PHE A 50 -22.05 -11.99 -8.47
CA PHE A 50 -23.29 -12.32 -9.20
C PHE A 50 -24.53 -11.80 -8.46
N ALA A 51 -24.65 -12.10 -7.17
CA ALA A 51 -25.77 -11.65 -6.35
C ALA A 51 -25.83 -10.11 -6.21
N TRP A 52 -24.68 -9.46 -6.12
CA TRP A 52 -24.58 -7.99 -6.10
C TRP A 52 -25.02 -7.37 -7.42
N LEU A 53 -24.58 -7.92 -8.56
CA LEU A 53 -24.90 -7.38 -9.88
C LEU A 53 -26.37 -7.54 -10.24
N GLU A 54 -27.02 -8.64 -9.85
CA GLU A 54 -28.49 -8.80 -9.99
C GLU A 54 -29.25 -7.71 -9.20
N LEU A 55 -28.91 -7.55 -7.91
CA LEU A 55 -29.52 -6.53 -7.03
C LEU A 55 -29.29 -5.11 -7.57
N MET A 56 -28.10 -4.83 -8.11
CA MET A 56 -27.77 -3.55 -8.71
C MET A 56 -28.54 -3.34 -10.03
N ASN A 57 -28.67 -4.35 -10.88
CA ASN A 57 -29.43 -4.28 -12.12
C ASN A 57 -30.94 -4.06 -11.89
N GLU A 58 -31.52 -4.62 -10.82
CA GLU A 58 -32.87 -4.25 -10.40
C GLU A 58 -32.99 -2.74 -10.09
N GLN A 59 -32.06 -2.19 -9.30
CA GLN A 59 -32.08 -0.77 -8.89
C GLN A 59 -31.84 0.17 -10.08
N ARG A 60 -30.95 -0.21 -11.00
CA ARG A 60 -30.72 0.48 -12.28
C ARG A 60 -31.98 0.51 -13.13
N THR A 61 -32.65 -0.63 -13.29
CA THR A 61 -33.90 -0.75 -14.05
C THR A 61 -35.02 0.10 -13.43
N LYS A 62 -35.18 0.06 -12.08
CA LYS A 62 -36.12 0.92 -11.33
C LYS A 62 -35.83 2.41 -11.48
N SER A 63 -34.57 2.76 -11.80
CA SER A 63 -34.09 4.12 -12.03
C SER A 63 -34.00 4.50 -13.53
N GLY A 64 -34.49 3.66 -14.45
CA GLY A 64 -34.46 3.88 -15.90
C GLY A 64 -33.07 3.81 -16.55
N LEU A 65 -32.07 3.25 -15.86
CA LEU A 65 -30.74 3.00 -16.39
C LEU A 65 -30.65 1.64 -17.10
N SER A 66 -29.68 1.50 -18.01
CA SER A 66 -29.44 0.25 -18.73
C SER A 66 -28.99 -0.89 -17.81
N PHE A 67 -29.43 -2.10 -18.14
CA PHE A 67 -28.89 -3.36 -17.62
C PHE A 67 -27.40 -3.53 -18.00
N VAL A 68 -26.64 -4.25 -17.18
CA VAL A 68 -25.21 -4.59 -17.36
C VAL A 68 -25.08 -6.11 -17.35
N SER A 69 -24.51 -6.72 -18.40
CA SER A 69 -24.23 -8.17 -18.45
C SER A 69 -23.01 -8.54 -17.60
N TYR A 70 -22.86 -9.83 -17.28
CA TYR A 70 -21.71 -10.39 -16.58
C TYR A 70 -20.40 -10.06 -17.32
N ASP A 71 -20.30 -10.41 -18.60
CA ASP A 71 -19.18 -10.05 -19.48
C ASP A 71 -18.91 -8.52 -19.59
N THR A 72 -19.92 -7.67 -19.38
CA THR A 72 -19.71 -6.21 -19.29
C THR A 72 -19.14 -5.80 -17.92
N PHE A 73 -19.57 -6.46 -16.84
CA PHE A 73 -19.07 -6.21 -15.49
C PHE A 73 -17.64 -6.73 -15.32
N GLU A 74 -17.35 -7.96 -15.74
CA GLU A 74 -16.00 -8.55 -15.79
C GLU A 74 -15.02 -7.64 -16.53
N ALA A 75 -15.36 -7.22 -17.76
CA ALA A 75 -14.51 -6.35 -18.57
C ALA A 75 -14.34 -4.93 -17.98
N LEU A 76 -15.28 -4.46 -17.17
CA LEU A 76 -15.13 -3.21 -16.41
C LEU A 76 -14.24 -3.40 -15.18
N MET A 77 -14.43 -4.46 -14.41
CA MET A 77 -13.65 -4.77 -13.21
C MET A 77 -12.20 -5.07 -13.54
N ASP A 78 -11.95 -5.95 -14.51
CA ASP A 78 -10.63 -6.23 -15.10
C ASP A 78 -9.91 -4.93 -15.51
N ARG A 79 -10.61 -4.02 -16.20
CA ARG A 79 -10.03 -2.73 -16.60
C ARG A 79 -9.79 -1.81 -15.40
N PHE A 80 -10.68 -1.77 -14.41
CA PHE A 80 -10.46 -0.98 -13.19
C PHE A 80 -9.25 -1.49 -12.40
N GLU A 81 -9.06 -2.80 -12.28
CA GLU A 81 -7.92 -3.40 -11.59
C GLU A 81 -6.61 -3.15 -12.33
N LYS A 82 -6.58 -3.35 -13.66
CA LYS A 82 -5.42 -3.03 -14.50
C LYS A 82 -5.06 -1.55 -14.45
N GLU A 83 -6.03 -0.64 -14.58
CA GLU A 83 -5.78 0.80 -14.45
C GLU A 83 -5.30 1.16 -13.03
N CYS A 84 -5.80 0.51 -11.98
CA CYS A 84 -5.27 0.67 -10.61
C CYS A 84 -3.82 0.16 -10.49
N PHE A 85 -3.50 -0.98 -11.09
CA PHE A 85 -2.15 -1.56 -11.11
C PHE A 85 -1.17 -0.68 -11.91
N PHE A 86 -1.57 -0.17 -13.08
CA PHE A 86 -0.77 0.80 -13.82
C PHE A 86 -0.65 2.15 -13.11
N HIS A 87 -1.69 2.63 -12.41
CA HIS A 87 -1.63 3.86 -11.60
C HIS A 87 -0.70 3.75 -10.38
N CYS A 88 -0.57 2.54 -9.84
CA CYS A 88 0.44 2.13 -8.86
C CYS A 88 1.85 2.15 -9.51
N MET A 89 2.07 1.30 -10.51
CA MET A 89 3.39 1.05 -11.13
C MET A 89 4.01 2.29 -11.79
N SER A 90 3.19 3.12 -12.46
CA SER A 90 3.64 4.32 -13.19
C SER A 90 4.26 5.41 -12.30
N LYS A 91 4.11 5.32 -10.96
CA LYS A 91 4.67 6.28 -10.00
C LYS A 91 6.05 5.89 -9.44
N ASN A 92 6.86 5.25 -10.28
CA ASN A 92 8.26 4.81 -10.08
C ASN A 92 8.48 3.39 -9.54
N PHE A 93 7.73 2.38 -10.00
CA PHE A 93 8.20 1.01 -9.84
C PHE A 93 9.32 0.68 -10.84
N LYS A 94 10.57 0.85 -10.41
CA LYS A 94 11.66 -0.03 -10.84
C LYS A 94 11.94 -0.98 -9.68
N PRO A 95 11.87 -2.31 -9.86
CA PRO A 95 12.42 -3.20 -8.86
C PRO A 95 13.91 -2.88 -8.74
N LEU A 96 14.39 -2.71 -7.51
CA LEU A 96 15.82 -2.58 -7.26
C LEU A 96 16.48 -3.93 -7.63
N PRO A 97 17.68 -3.93 -8.22
CA PRO A 97 18.48 -5.14 -8.28
C PRO A 97 18.63 -5.75 -6.87
N PRO A 98 18.58 -7.10 -6.69
CA PRO A 98 18.69 -7.73 -5.37
C PRO A 98 19.93 -7.29 -4.57
N GLU A 99 21.01 -6.98 -5.30
CA GLU A 99 22.28 -6.42 -4.82
C GLU A 99 22.13 -5.07 -4.08
N LEU A 100 21.00 -4.37 -4.23
CA LEU A 100 20.70 -3.07 -3.64
C LEU A 100 19.54 -3.10 -2.62
N GLU A 101 18.80 -4.21 -2.49
CA GLU A 101 17.71 -4.35 -1.51
C GLU A 101 18.20 -4.14 -0.06
N HIS A 102 19.47 -4.47 0.18
CA HIS A 102 20.15 -4.30 1.48
C HIS A 102 20.59 -2.85 1.77
N GLN A 103 20.18 -1.87 0.96
CA GLN A 103 20.63 -0.47 1.02
C GLN A 103 19.48 0.56 1.00
N ALA A 104 18.27 0.15 1.40
CA ALA A 104 17.12 1.06 1.50
C ALA A 104 16.85 1.49 2.95
N ASP A 105 17.23 2.72 3.30
CA ASP A 105 16.98 3.28 4.63
C ASP A 105 15.48 3.43 4.93
N CYS A 106 15.10 3.34 6.21
CA CYS A 106 13.75 3.64 6.64
C CYS A 106 13.45 5.14 6.53
N ALA A 107 12.39 5.50 5.79
CA ALA A 107 11.93 6.88 5.56
C ALA A 107 11.40 7.64 6.80
N ILE A 108 11.63 7.13 8.02
CA ILE A 108 11.22 7.73 9.30
C ILE A 108 12.45 8.05 10.16
N CYS A 109 13.35 7.09 10.36
CA CYS A 109 14.55 7.25 11.18
C CYS A 109 15.85 7.51 10.38
N LEU A 110 15.85 7.30 9.06
CA LEU A 110 17.02 7.39 8.18
C LEU A 110 18.13 6.37 8.53
N ASP A 111 17.74 5.17 8.95
CA ASP A 111 18.63 4.04 9.22
C ASP A 111 18.19 2.82 8.40
N GLY A 112 19.17 2.12 7.83
CA GLY A 112 19.01 0.86 7.10
C GLY A 112 19.22 -0.40 7.97
N SER A 113 19.65 -0.27 9.24
CA SER A 113 19.86 -1.43 10.11
C SER A 113 18.54 -2.19 10.35
N SER A 114 18.53 -3.51 10.15
CA SER A 114 17.32 -4.34 10.28
C SER A 114 17.61 -5.65 11.00
N ASN A 115 16.57 -6.23 11.60
CA ASN A 115 16.62 -7.52 12.29
C ASN A 115 15.24 -8.19 12.28
N GLU A 116 15.17 -9.44 12.76
CA GLU A 116 13.96 -10.28 12.72
C GLU A 116 12.76 -9.71 13.52
N GLU A 117 13.00 -8.88 14.55
CA GLU A 117 11.94 -8.21 15.34
C GLU A 117 11.57 -6.81 14.79
N ASN A 118 12.31 -6.31 13.81
CA ASN A 118 12.19 -4.95 13.29
C ASN A 118 12.70 -4.87 11.84
N ALA A 119 12.10 -5.68 10.96
CA ALA A 119 12.43 -5.67 9.55
C ALA A 119 12.07 -4.33 8.88
N ILE A 120 12.77 -3.98 7.79
CA ILE A 120 12.34 -2.91 6.89
C ILE A 120 11.32 -3.49 5.92
N LEU A 121 10.13 -2.88 5.91
CA LEU A 121 8.99 -3.25 5.10
C LEU A 121 8.90 -2.28 3.91
N PHE A 122 8.61 -2.82 2.72
CA PHE A 122 8.44 -2.06 1.49
C PHE A 122 6.98 -2.09 1.08
N CYS A 123 6.34 -0.94 0.92
CA CYS A 123 4.93 -0.90 0.52
C CYS A 123 4.80 -1.26 -0.98
N ASP A 124 4.20 -2.39 -1.31
CA ASP A 124 4.11 -2.91 -2.69
C ASP A 124 3.54 -1.89 -3.69
N MET A 125 2.58 -1.07 -3.24
CA MET A 125 1.93 -0.05 -4.07
C MET A 125 2.69 1.28 -4.22
N CYS A 126 3.73 1.56 -3.43
CA CYS A 126 4.43 2.86 -3.50
C CYS A 126 5.90 2.88 -3.07
N SER A 127 6.53 1.71 -2.93
CA SER A 127 7.94 1.51 -2.55
C SER A 127 8.39 2.26 -1.29
N LEU A 128 7.46 2.58 -0.37
CA LEU A 128 7.77 3.21 0.91
C LEU A 128 8.52 2.21 1.81
N SER A 129 9.80 2.46 2.07
CA SER A 129 10.63 1.73 3.03
C SER A 129 10.41 2.24 4.46
N VAL A 130 9.98 1.38 5.38
CA VAL A 130 9.86 1.71 6.81
C VAL A 130 10.14 0.51 7.71
N HIS A 131 10.82 0.70 8.84
CA HIS A 131 10.85 -0.34 9.86
C HIS A 131 9.46 -0.64 10.41
N GLN A 132 9.21 -1.92 10.70
CA GLN A 132 8.04 -2.43 11.39
C GLN A 132 7.69 -1.57 12.63
N ARG A 133 8.65 -1.33 13.55
CA ARG A 133 8.40 -0.54 14.78
C ARG A 133 8.30 0.97 14.53
N CYS A 134 8.98 1.50 13.50
CA CYS A 134 8.91 2.94 13.19
C CYS A 134 7.54 3.35 12.63
N TYR A 135 6.89 2.49 11.85
CA TYR A 135 5.54 2.75 11.33
C TYR A 135 4.40 2.19 12.21
N GLY A 136 4.72 1.30 13.15
CA GLY A 136 3.76 0.70 14.09
C GLY A 136 2.99 -0.50 13.53
N VAL A 137 3.70 -1.38 12.81
CA VAL A 137 3.14 -2.62 12.24
C VAL A 137 3.28 -3.75 13.26
N VAL A 138 2.17 -4.16 13.91
CA VAL A 138 2.21 -5.17 14.98
C VAL A 138 2.53 -6.56 14.44
N ARG A 139 1.94 -6.95 13.31
CA ARG A 139 2.27 -8.16 12.54
C ARG A 139 2.47 -7.80 11.08
N VAL A 140 3.51 -8.35 10.47
CA VAL A 140 3.72 -8.30 9.02
C VAL A 140 2.83 -9.36 8.35
N PRO A 141 2.08 -9.04 7.29
CA PRO A 141 1.37 -10.04 6.48
C PRO A 141 2.36 -10.97 5.77
N ASP A 142 1.93 -12.20 5.46
CA ASP A 142 2.84 -13.23 4.95
C ASP A 142 3.13 -13.11 3.43
N GLU A 143 2.40 -12.24 2.70
CA GLU A 143 2.59 -12.01 1.24
C GLU A 143 2.67 -10.51 0.85
N ILE A 144 1.59 -9.72 1.07
CA ILE A 144 1.49 -8.32 0.59
C ILE A 144 1.42 -7.35 1.76
N TRP A 145 2.21 -6.27 1.75
CA TRP A 145 2.16 -5.21 2.75
C TRP A 145 1.86 -3.83 2.15
N LEU A 146 0.68 -3.29 2.47
CA LEU A 146 0.28 -1.93 2.08
C LEU A 146 0.36 -0.95 3.26
N CYS A 147 1.05 0.18 3.06
CA CYS A 147 1.01 1.29 4.01
C CYS A 147 -0.41 1.90 4.06
N LYS A 148 -0.76 2.54 5.18
CA LYS A 148 -2.14 2.99 5.45
C LYS A 148 -2.69 3.97 4.41
N ARG A 149 -1.84 4.74 3.71
CA ARG A 149 -2.25 5.57 2.55
C ARG A 149 -2.82 4.68 1.44
N CYS A 150 -2.04 3.72 0.98
CA CYS A 150 -2.37 2.82 -0.11
C CYS A 150 -3.59 1.95 0.21
N LEU A 151 -3.68 1.46 1.45
CA LEU A 151 -4.83 0.69 1.93
C LEU A 151 -6.14 1.51 1.99
N HIS A 152 -6.09 2.82 2.25
CA HIS A 152 -7.29 3.66 2.32
C HIS A 152 -7.70 4.30 0.99
N SER A 153 -6.75 4.70 0.14
CA SER A 153 -7.04 5.17 -1.22
C SER A 153 -5.79 5.19 -2.10
N PRO A 154 -5.70 4.34 -3.13
CA PRO A 154 -4.65 4.41 -4.15
C PRO A 154 -4.70 5.71 -4.97
N ALA A 155 -5.91 6.24 -5.21
CA ALA A 155 -6.16 7.35 -6.13
C ALA A 155 -6.23 8.73 -5.45
N ALA A 156 -6.70 8.83 -4.21
CA ALA A 156 -6.87 10.13 -3.54
C ALA A 156 -5.54 10.67 -2.97
N ALA A 157 -5.28 11.97 -3.18
CA ALA A 157 -4.06 12.62 -2.74
C ALA A 157 -4.03 12.88 -1.22
N ALA A 158 -3.66 11.86 -0.44
CA ALA A 158 -3.34 12.00 0.98
C ALA A 158 -2.07 12.87 1.17
N ASN A 159 -2.26 14.13 1.54
CA ASN A 159 -1.17 15.09 1.81
C ASN A 159 -1.03 15.32 3.32
N CYS A 160 0.20 15.51 3.81
CA CYS A 160 0.45 15.89 5.19
C CYS A 160 -0.09 17.30 5.47
N CYS A 161 -0.91 17.47 6.52
CA CYS A 161 -1.38 18.79 6.94
C CYS A 161 -0.32 19.61 7.70
N LEU A 162 0.75 18.99 8.18
CA LEU A 162 1.80 19.61 9.00
C LEU A 162 3.04 20.06 8.20
N CYS A 163 3.17 19.72 6.91
CA CYS A 163 4.30 20.12 6.06
C CYS A 163 3.96 20.06 4.56
N PRO A 164 4.67 20.78 3.67
CA PRO A 164 4.44 20.75 2.23
C PRO A 164 5.00 19.50 1.52
N CYS A 165 5.61 18.55 2.25
CA CYS A 165 6.17 17.35 1.66
C CYS A 165 5.08 16.39 1.17
N LYS A 166 5.29 15.78 0.00
CA LYS A 166 4.37 14.80 -0.63
C LYS A 166 4.80 13.34 -0.42
N SER A 167 6.06 13.11 -0.08
CA SER A 167 6.66 11.80 0.17
C SER A 167 6.96 11.60 1.65
N GLY A 168 7.02 10.34 2.07
CA GLY A 168 7.18 9.92 3.45
C GLY A 168 6.06 9.01 3.94
N ALA A 169 6.21 8.52 5.17
CA ALA A 169 5.27 7.63 5.83
C ALA A 169 4.12 8.40 6.48
N LEU A 170 2.89 8.20 6.02
CA LEU A 170 1.68 8.89 6.49
C LEU A 170 0.83 8.01 7.40
N LYS A 171 0.23 8.61 8.43
CA LYS A 171 -0.87 8.06 9.24
C LYS A 171 -2.02 9.08 9.31
N ARG A 172 -3.19 8.63 9.75
CA ARG A 172 -4.45 9.38 9.73
C ARG A 172 -4.88 9.80 11.15
N ALA A 173 -5.46 10.98 11.27
CA ALA A 173 -6.10 11.49 12.49
C ALA A 173 -7.60 11.13 12.52
N LEU A 174 -8.22 11.21 13.70
CA LEU A 174 -9.65 10.87 13.87
C LEU A 174 -10.59 11.77 13.03
N ASP A 175 -10.21 13.03 12.83
CA ASP A 175 -10.92 13.98 11.96
C ASP A 175 -10.72 13.76 10.45
N GLY A 176 -9.92 12.75 10.08
CA GLY A 176 -9.63 12.39 8.71
C GLY A 176 -8.45 13.11 8.07
N ARG A 177 -7.80 14.08 8.74
CA ARG A 177 -6.54 14.66 8.28
C ARG A 177 -5.43 13.61 8.24
N TRP A 178 -4.47 13.80 7.34
CA TRP A 178 -3.25 12.98 7.27
C TRP A 178 -2.05 13.79 7.76
N ALA A 179 -1.09 13.14 8.42
CA ALA A 179 0.20 13.71 8.73
C ALA A 179 1.32 12.67 8.67
N HIS A 180 2.56 13.13 8.46
CA HIS A 180 3.72 12.25 8.44
C HIS A 180 4.05 11.78 9.86
N VAL A 181 4.45 10.51 9.98
CA VAL A 181 4.97 9.94 11.23
C VAL A 181 6.14 10.78 11.75
N THR A 182 7.04 11.22 10.87
CA THR A 182 8.11 12.19 11.20
C THR A 182 7.58 13.53 11.71
N CYS A 183 6.48 14.06 11.17
CA CYS A 183 5.90 15.31 11.67
C CYS A 183 5.32 15.13 13.08
N THR A 184 4.66 14.00 13.37
CA THR A 184 4.16 13.69 14.72
C THR A 184 5.28 13.50 15.73
N PHE A 185 6.38 12.83 15.39
CA PHE A 185 7.49 12.64 16.33
C PHE A 185 8.17 13.94 16.77
N TRP A 186 8.24 14.95 15.89
CA TRP A 186 9.05 16.15 16.16
C TRP A 186 8.24 17.41 16.52
N ILE A 187 6.93 17.47 16.28
CA ILE A 187 6.08 18.62 16.66
C ILE A 187 5.47 18.34 18.05
N PRO A 188 5.90 19.02 19.14
CA PRO A 188 5.60 18.60 20.51
C PRO A 188 4.11 18.62 20.92
N GLU A 189 3.27 19.33 20.17
CA GLU A 189 1.82 19.38 20.41
C GLU A 189 1.05 18.22 19.75
N VAL A 190 1.71 17.36 18.99
CA VAL A 190 1.11 16.25 18.22
C VAL A 190 1.62 14.91 18.79
N SER A 191 0.75 13.90 18.89
CA SER A 191 1.11 12.56 19.37
C SER A 191 0.42 11.45 18.58
N PHE A 192 0.72 10.19 18.90
CA PHE A 192 -0.12 9.06 18.54
C PHE A 192 -1.14 8.77 19.68
N GLY A 193 -2.25 8.13 19.35
CA GLY A 193 -3.19 7.58 20.34
C GLY A 193 -2.69 6.29 21.00
N ASP A 194 -1.89 5.52 20.26
CA ASP A 194 -1.16 4.33 20.71
C ASP A 194 0.26 4.38 20.10
N GLU A 195 1.29 4.35 20.95
CA GLU A 195 2.70 4.42 20.55
C GLU A 195 3.25 3.11 19.96
N THR A 196 2.50 2.02 20.07
CA THR A 196 2.82 0.71 19.47
C THR A 196 2.35 0.67 18.03
N THR A 197 1.06 0.92 17.80
CA THR A 197 0.45 0.94 16.44
C THR A 197 0.69 2.25 15.69
N ARG A 198 1.00 3.33 16.41
CA ARG A 198 1.30 4.69 15.89
C ARG A 198 0.15 5.25 15.07
N GLU A 199 -1.06 5.08 15.59
CA GLU A 199 -2.31 5.63 15.08
C GLU A 199 -3.38 5.65 16.21
N PRO A 200 -4.43 6.48 16.10
CA PRO A 200 -4.54 7.64 15.20
C PRO A 200 -3.50 8.71 15.55
N ILE A 201 -3.33 9.71 14.69
CA ILE A 201 -2.62 10.95 15.06
C ILE A 201 -3.57 11.86 15.85
N MET A 202 -3.08 12.50 16.91
CA MET A 202 -3.82 13.40 17.81
C MET A 202 -3.09 14.74 18.00
N GLY A 203 -3.76 15.78 18.50
CA GLY A 203 -3.12 17.04 18.90
C GLY A 203 -2.86 18.04 17.76
N ILE A 204 -3.24 17.73 16.52
CA ILE A 204 -3.00 18.59 15.33
C ILE A 204 -3.69 19.97 15.49
N GLU A 205 -4.81 20.00 16.20
CA GLU A 205 -5.56 21.19 16.62
C GLU A 205 -4.92 21.99 17.77
N LEU A 206 -4.03 21.39 18.55
CA LEU A 206 -3.30 22.04 19.65
C LEU A 206 -2.02 22.76 19.17
N VAL A 207 -1.59 22.51 17.92
CA VAL A 207 -0.37 23.07 17.34
C VAL A 207 -0.42 24.60 17.26
N SER A 208 0.37 25.25 18.12
CA SER A 208 0.40 26.70 18.29
C SER A 208 0.44 27.49 16.99
N SER A 209 -0.44 28.49 16.85
CA SER A 209 -0.53 29.36 15.67
C SER A 209 0.77 30.09 15.31
N ALA A 210 1.74 30.16 16.24
CA ALA A 210 3.08 30.67 15.96
C ALA A 210 3.85 29.79 14.95
N ARG A 211 3.80 28.45 15.10
CA ARG A 211 4.54 27.50 14.25
C ARG A 211 4.17 27.60 12.77
N TRP A 212 2.90 27.89 12.50
CA TRP A 212 2.36 28.06 11.14
C TRP A 212 2.79 29.37 10.47
N LYS A 213 3.07 30.41 11.27
CA LYS A 213 3.45 31.77 10.81
C LYS A 213 4.94 31.92 10.53
N LEU A 214 5.76 30.96 10.98
CA LEU A 214 7.19 30.86 10.68
C LEU A 214 7.43 30.61 9.18
N VAL A 215 8.65 30.88 8.73
CA VAL A 215 9.13 30.56 7.38
C VAL A 215 10.11 29.40 7.49
N CYS A 216 9.89 28.32 6.76
CA CYS A 216 10.86 27.23 6.67
C CYS A 216 12.07 27.70 5.87
N TYR A 217 13.24 27.77 6.50
CA TYR A 217 14.51 28.19 5.88
C TYR A 217 14.86 27.35 4.65
N ILE A 218 14.61 26.04 4.71
CA ILE A 218 15.02 25.07 3.68
C ILE A 218 14.17 25.17 2.40
N CYS A 219 12.85 25.33 2.52
CA CYS A 219 11.96 25.41 1.35
C CYS A 219 11.42 26.83 1.06
N SER A 220 11.81 27.83 1.86
CA SER A 220 11.35 29.24 1.78
C SER A 220 9.81 29.44 1.88
N GLN A 221 9.06 28.45 2.36
CA GLN A 221 7.59 28.53 2.46
C GLN A 221 7.10 28.93 3.86
N LYS A 222 5.97 29.64 3.88
CA LYS A 222 5.24 30.13 5.06
C LYS A 222 3.77 29.70 4.97
N ASN A 223 3.12 29.45 6.11
CA ASN A 223 1.72 28.99 6.19
C ASN A 223 1.46 27.69 5.36
N LYS A 224 2.45 26.79 5.26
CA LYS A 224 2.38 25.51 4.52
C LYS A 224 2.61 24.27 5.39
N GLY A 225 2.57 24.45 6.70
CA GLY A 225 2.84 23.45 7.71
C GLY A 225 3.19 24.13 9.03
N ALA A 226 3.50 23.32 10.04
CA ALA A 226 4.00 23.79 11.32
C ALA A 226 5.52 23.63 11.36
N CYS A 227 6.24 24.73 11.62
CA CYS A 227 7.69 24.69 11.75
C CYS A 227 8.14 24.38 13.19
N LEU A 228 9.26 23.70 13.26
CA LEU A 228 10.17 23.63 14.40
C LEU A 228 11.10 24.86 14.38
N GLN A 229 11.81 25.08 15.47
CA GLN A 229 12.91 26.04 15.56
C GLN A 229 14.18 25.31 16.01
N CYS A 230 15.33 25.82 15.62
CA CYS A 230 16.63 25.26 16.03
C CYS A 230 16.77 25.27 17.57
N GLN A 231 17.25 24.17 18.13
CA GLN A 231 17.44 24.01 19.58
C GLN A 231 18.64 24.81 20.13
N TYR A 232 19.53 25.29 19.27
CA TYR A 232 20.69 26.09 19.67
C TYR A 232 20.27 27.46 20.24
N SER A 233 20.91 27.90 21.32
CA SER A 233 20.52 29.13 22.02
C SER A 233 20.57 30.37 21.12
N ASN A 234 19.51 31.19 21.19
CA ASN A 234 19.30 32.37 20.35
C ASN A 234 19.17 32.12 18.83
N CYS A 235 19.13 30.86 18.37
CA CYS A 235 18.94 30.54 16.96
C CYS A 235 17.46 30.60 16.56
N ASN A 236 17.09 31.61 15.77
CA ASN A 236 15.71 31.79 15.29
C ASN A 236 15.41 31.08 13.95
N VAL A 237 16.31 30.23 13.46
CA VAL A 237 16.11 29.44 12.23
C VAL A 237 14.98 28.44 12.44
N ALA A 238 14.05 28.39 11.49
CA ALA A 238 12.85 27.54 11.54
C ALA A 238 12.73 26.64 10.30
N TYR A 239 12.14 25.45 10.48
CA TYR A 239 12.01 24.44 9.41
C TYR A 239 10.88 23.44 9.70
N HIS A 240 10.26 22.86 8.67
CA HIS A 240 9.38 21.70 8.85
C HIS A 240 10.23 20.45 9.19
N ALA A 241 9.69 19.53 10.00
CA ALA A 241 10.37 18.29 10.38
C ALA A 241 10.92 17.50 9.18
N THR A 242 10.09 17.27 8.16
CA THR A 242 10.50 16.58 6.92
C THR A 242 11.44 17.40 6.04
N CYS A 243 11.50 18.74 6.18
CA CYS A 243 12.47 19.54 5.45
C CYS A 243 13.87 19.36 6.03
N ALA A 244 14.01 19.30 7.37
CA ALA A 244 15.27 18.95 8.01
C ALA A 244 15.69 17.50 7.69
N GLN A 245 14.75 16.55 7.81
CA GLN A 245 14.97 15.14 7.46
C GLN A 245 15.56 14.93 6.04
N LEU A 246 15.24 15.81 5.08
CA LEU A 246 15.72 15.72 3.70
C LEU A 246 17.09 16.38 3.44
N VAL A 247 17.71 17.03 4.43
CA VAL A 247 19.02 17.71 4.27
C VAL A 247 20.10 17.23 5.25
N GLY A 248 19.73 16.51 6.32
CA GLY A 248 20.62 16.10 7.40
C GLY A 248 20.77 17.15 8.51
#